data_AF-A0A1M5ELY8-F1
#
_entry.id   AF-A0A1M5ELY8-F1
#
_cell.length_a   1.000
_cell.length_b   1.000
_cell.length_c   1.000
_cell.angle_alpha   90.00
_cell.angle_beta   90.00
_cell.angle_gamma   90.00
#
_symmetry.space_group_name_H-M   'P 1'
#
loop_
_entity.id
_entity.type
_entity.pdbx_description
1 polymer ?
#
loop_
_entity_poly.entity_id
_entity_poly.type
_entity_poly.pdbx_seq_one_letter_code
_entity_poly.pdbx_strand_id
1 'polypeptide(L)'
;MKRFLFAALALLLFGAFLVEAIRSYPGYIMVMIGGDVDKRIELNLWVAVIALVLAVLALFFAVYLLRSFLRGIGGSVSRIRFGRQRVARRRLTNGLVEFMEGNWARARRQLLKSAPRSEAPLINYLAAARSAFELGYRDEANELLAKAEACGDDTRLAVALSQARMQLLDKHYEQCIASLERAKQVEPKHPALLQLLKQAYYRLGDWNGLRELLPELEKHANMREEELQQLELEVYQHQLVDATNRRDKEKLRESWQGLSGRWQRNMELRSLYAQQLHRIGDDVEAEKHLRWLLNREWRADVGRLYGCLTGADAVTQLTVAEGWLKEYGENADLLTCLGRLCMRNELWGKARQYFEKSLLLRSDPATSAELARLLYALGETEEAAKLYKEGLIQAVADLPQLPMPGHEAPLLGAGA
;
A
#
# COMPACT_ATOMS: atom_id res chain seq x y z
N MET A 1 44.31 -63.35 -8.17
CA MET A 1 45.17 -64.54 -8.00
C MET A 1 46.63 -64.29 -8.40
N LYS A 2 46.94 -63.81 -9.63
CA LYS A 2 48.33 -63.55 -10.06
C LYS A 2 49.13 -62.59 -9.14
N ARG A 3 48.54 -61.48 -8.69
CA ARG A 3 49.19 -60.50 -7.78
C ARG A 3 49.54 -61.09 -6.40
N PHE A 4 48.76 -62.06 -5.92
CA PHE A 4 49.00 -62.72 -4.65
C PHE A 4 50.15 -63.75 -4.76
N LEU A 5 50.21 -64.49 -5.88
CA LEU A 5 51.32 -65.41 -6.17
C LEU A 5 52.66 -64.67 -6.36
N PHE A 6 52.66 -63.54 -7.08
CA PHE A 6 53.88 -62.71 -7.22
C PHE A 6 54.33 -62.10 -5.88
N ALA A 7 53.39 -61.65 -5.04
CA ALA A 7 53.72 -61.16 -3.71
C ALA A 7 54.27 -62.27 -2.80
N ALA A 8 53.69 -63.47 -2.84
CA ALA A 8 54.16 -64.62 -2.08
C ALA A 8 55.56 -65.08 -2.53
N LEU A 9 55.83 -65.10 -3.84
CA LEU A 9 57.14 -65.45 -4.39
C LEU A 9 58.21 -64.41 -4.02
N ALA A 10 57.86 -63.11 -4.13
CA ALA A 10 58.75 -62.04 -3.71
C ALA A 10 59.06 -62.09 -2.20
N LEU A 11 58.05 -62.42 -1.37
CA LEU A 11 58.23 -62.58 0.07
C LEU A 11 59.15 -63.77 0.41
N LEU A 12 59.00 -64.90 -0.31
CA LEU A 12 59.86 -66.08 -0.13
C LEU A 12 61.32 -65.80 -0.53
N LEU A 13 61.53 -65.16 -1.68
CA LEU A 13 62.86 -64.78 -2.13
C LEU A 13 63.52 -63.75 -1.19
N PHE A 14 62.74 -62.78 -0.71
CA PHE A 14 63.21 -61.81 0.26
C PHE A 14 63.54 -62.46 1.61
N GLY A 15 62.73 -63.41 2.07
CA GLY A 15 62.99 -64.18 3.29
C GLY A 15 64.27 -65.02 3.19
N ALA A 16 64.50 -65.69 2.07
CA ALA A 16 65.72 -66.45 1.83
C ALA A 16 66.97 -65.55 1.81
N PHE A 17 66.89 -64.40 1.15
CA PHE A 17 67.96 -63.39 1.13
C PHE A 17 68.27 -62.83 2.53
N LEU A 18 67.24 -62.58 3.34
CA LEU A 18 67.39 -62.08 4.71
C LEU A 18 68.11 -63.09 5.62
N VAL A 19 67.78 -64.37 5.50
CA VAL A 19 68.44 -65.44 6.27
C VAL A 19 69.93 -65.56 5.91
N GLU A 20 70.27 -65.44 4.62
CA GLU A 20 71.67 -65.48 4.16
C GLU A 20 72.47 -64.24 4.59
N ALA A 21 71.85 -63.06 4.53
CA ALA A 21 72.45 -61.81 5.02
C ALA A 21 72.70 -61.84 6.54
N ILE A 22 71.78 -62.45 7.31
CA ILE A 22 71.94 -62.64 8.76
C ILE A 22 73.17 -63.52 9.08
N ARG A 23 73.40 -64.56 8.27
CA ARG A 23 74.54 -65.48 8.46
C ARG A 23 75.88 -64.88 8.08
N SER A 24 75.91 -64.02 7.07
CA SER A 24 77.16 -63.46 6.52
C SER A 24 77.74 -62.30 7.33
N TYR A 25 76.93 -61.61 8.15
CA TYR A 25 77.38 -60.46 8.96
C TYR A 25 76.88 -60.55 10.41
N PRO A 26 77.62 -61.23 11.31
CA PRO A 26 77.35 -61.26 12.74
C PRO A 26 77.86 -59.97 13.40
N GLY A 27 77.23 -58.84 13.11
CA GLY A 27 77.49 -57.58 13.81
C GLY A 27 76.78 -57.55 15.17
N TYR A 28 77.36 -56.84 16.15
CA TYR A 28 76.68 -56.51 17.40
C TYR A 28 76.53 -54.99 17.52
N ILE A 29 75.44 -54.55 18.13
CA ILE A 29 75.25 -53.14 18.51
C ILE A 29 75.39 -53.07 20.03
N MET A 30 76.31 -52.23 20.48
CA MET A 30 76.45 -51.88 21.89
C MET A 30 75.76 -50.54 22.12
N VAL A 31 74.66 -50.55 22.88
CA VAL A 31 73.95 -49.33 23.28
C VAL A 31 74.36 -48.99 24.71
N MET A 32 75.08 -47.87 24.88
CA MET A 32 75.42 -47.33 26.19
C MET A 32 74.39 -46.26 26.59
N ILE A 33 73.78 -46.42 27.76
CA ILE A 33 72.77 -45.48 28.28
C ILE A 33 73.24 -44.95 29.64
N GLY A 34 73.71 -43.70 29.69
CA GLY A 34 73.88 -42.91 30.92
C GLY A 34 75.16 -43.17 31.72
N GLY A 35 75.96 -42.12 31.92
CA GLY A 35 77.36 -42.16 32.36
C GLY A 35 77.69 -42.41 33.84
N ASP A 36 76.78 -42.97 34.66
CA ASP A 36 77.10 -43.26 36.07
C ASP A 36 76.56 -44.60 36.61
N VAL A 37 75.87 -45.40 35.79
CA VAL A 37 75.57 -46.82 36.10
C VAL A 37 75.68 -47.62 34.81
N ASP A 38 76.79 -48.34 34.65
CA ASP A 38 77.26 -49.01 33.44
C ASP A 38 76.38 -50.23 33.05
N LYS A 39 75.14 -49.98 32.60
CA LYS A 39 74.28 -51.01 32.00
C LYS A 39 74.66 -51.19 30.54
N ARG A 40 75.54 -52.16 30.29
CA ARG A 40 75.93 -52.59 28.95
C ARG A 40 74.94 -53.63 28.46
N ILE A 41 74.15 -53.27 27.44
CA ILE A 41 73.25 -54.23 26.78
C ILE A 41 73.85 -54.53 25.42
N GLU A 42 74.39 -55.74 25.27
CA GLU A 42 74.83 -56.26 23.98
C GLU A 42 73.63 -56.86 23.26
N LEU A 43 73.24 -56.24 22.15
CA LEU A 43 72.17 -56.74 21.29
C LEU A 43 72.78 -57.19 19.96
N ASN A 44 72.33 -58.35 19.48
CA ASN A 44 72.61 -58.79 18.13
C ASN A 44 72.06 -57.73 17.15
N LEU A 45 72.88 -57.29 16.18
CA LEU A 45 72.53 -56.27 15.18
C LEU A 45 71.15 -56.53 14.55
N TRP A 46 70.86 -57.80 14.24
CA TRP A 46 69.61 -58.19 13.60
C TRP A 46 68.41 -58.09 14.54
N VAL A 47 68.60 -58.38 15.83
CA VAL A 47 67.57 -58.20 16.86
C VAL A 47 67.25 -56.72 17.03
N ALA A 48 68.28 -55.86 17.04
CA ALA A 48 68.10 -54.42 17.12
C ALA A 48 67.39 -53.85 15.88
N VAL A 49 67.74 -54.30 14.67
CA VAL A 49 67.09 -53.88 13.42
C VAL A 49 65.62 -54.31 13.38
N ILE A 50 65.33 -55.57 13.74
CA ILE A 50 63.93 -56.06 13.79
C ILE A 50 63.12 -55.28 14.83
N ALA A 51 63.68 -55.05 16.01
CA ALA A 51 63.02 -54.27 17.06
C ALA A 51 62.74 -52.83 16.61
N LEU A 52 63.66 -52.19 15.89
CA LEU A 52 63.48 -50.85 15.33
C LEU A 52 62.35 -50.82 14.29
N VAL A 53 62.33 -51.79 13.36
CA VAL A 53 61.27 -51.90 12.34
C VAL A 53 59.90 -52.10 12.99
N LEU A 54 59.81 -52.97 14.00
CA LEU A 54 58.58 -53.19 14.76
C LEU A 54 58.15 -51.93 15.53
N ALA A 55 59.09 -51.20 16.14
CA ALA A 55 58.78 -49.94 16.83
C ALA A 55 58.26 -48.87 15.87
N VAL A 56 58.85 -48.74 14.67
CA VAL A 56 58.39 -47.82 13.63
C VAL A 56 57.00 -48.21 13.11
N LEU A 57 56.75 -49.50 12.91
CA LEU A 57 55.43 -50.01 12.52
C LEU A 57 54.37 -49.76 13.60
N ALA A 58 54.71 -50.01 14.87
CA ALA A 58 53.82 -49.75 16.00
C ALA A 58 53.50 -48.25 16.12
N LEU A 59 54.50 -47.38 15.97
CA LEU A 59 54.31 -45.93 15.96
C LEU A 59 53.44 -45.50 14.78
N PHE A 60 53.68 -46.02 13.59
CA PHE A 60 52.86 -45.73 12.40
C PHE A 60 51.41 -46.15 12.63
N PHE A 61 51.19 -47.34 13.19
CA PHE A 61 49.85 -47.85 13.49
C PHE A 61 49.15 -47.03 14.58
N ALA A 62 49.87 -46.64 15.64
CA ALA A 62 49.36 -45.77 16.69
C ALA A 62 48.96 -44.38 16.14
N VAL A 63 49.79 -43.77 15.29
CA VAL A 63 49.49 -42.50 14.62
C VAL A 63 48.30 -42.64 13.67
N TYR A 64 48.19 -43.77 12.95
CA TYR A 64 47.07 -44.06 12.07
C TYR A 64 45.75 -44.20 12.87
N LEU A 65 45.75 -44.96 13.96
CA LEU A 65 44.60 -45.10 14.86
C LEU A 65 44.20 -43.76 15.47
N LEU A 66 45.17 -42.99 15.97
CA LEU A 66 44.90 -41.69 16.58
C LEU A 66 44.31 -40.70 15.56
N ARG A 67 44.83 -40.67 14.33
CA ARG A 67 44.26 -39.86 13.23
C ARG A 67 42.87 -40.33 12.83
N SER A 68 42.60 -41.63 12.80
CA SER A 68 41.28 -42.18 12.49
C SER A 68 40.26 -41.81 13.57
N PHE A 69 40.63 -41.93 14.85
CA PHE A 69 39.79 -41.59 15.99
C PHE A 69 39.48 -40.08 16.03
N LEU A 70 40.49 -39.23 15.82
CA LEU A 70 40.32 -37.77 15.74
C LEU A 70 39.45 -37.35 14.54
N ARG A 71 39.57 -38.01 13.38
CA ARG A 71 38.70 -37.74 12.22
C ARG A 71 37.25 -38.22 12.44
N GLY A 72 37.04 -39.32 13.17
CA GLY A 72 35.71 -39.83 13.51
C GLY A 72 34.91 -38.87 14.41
N ILE A 73 35.62 -38.22 15.35
CA ILE A 73 35.04 -37.21 16.25
C ILE A 73 34.84 -35.86 15.53
N GLY A 74 35.83 -35.39 14.75
CA GLY A 74 35.74 -34.12 14.02
C GLY A 74 34.78 -34.13 12.82
N GLY A 75 34.64 -35.26 12.13
CA GLY A 75 33.78 -35.41 10.94
C GLY A 75 32.28 -35.59 11.25
N SER A 76 31.92 -36.06 12.45
CA SER A 76 30.52 -36.26 12.85
C SER A 76 29.82 -34.96 13.25
N VAL A 77 30.52 -34.06 13.94
CA VAL A 77 29.95 -32.77 14.38
C VAL A 77 29.63 -31.86 13.19
N SER A 78 30.52 -31.81 12.19
CA SER A 78 30.29 -31.02 10.97
C SER A 78 29.14 -31.59 10.13
N ARG A 79 29.09 -32.91 9.90
CA ARG A 79 28.03 -33.56 9.11
C ARG A 79 26.64 -33.42 9.75
N ILE A 80 26.54 -33.49 11.09
CA ILE A 80 25.27 -33.27 11.82
C ILE A 80 24.84 -31.79 11.76
N ARG A 81 25.78 -30.84 11.86
CA ARG A 81 25.50 -29.40 11.77
C ARG A 81 25.04 -29.00 10.35
N PHE A 82 25.74 -29.45 9.31
CA PHE A 82 25.40 -29.20 7.91
C PHE A 82 24.09 -29.90 7.49
N GLY A 83 23.81 -31.10 8.00
CA GLY A 83 22.52 -31.77 7.78
C GLY A 83 21.34 -31.00 8.40
N ARG A 84 21.51 -30.45 9.61
CA ARG A 84 20.48 -29.68 10.31
C ARG A 84 20.19 -28.33 9.64
N GLN A 85 21.20 -27.63 9.11
CA GLN A 85 21.01 -26.41 8.32
C GLN A 85 20.27 -26.69 7.00
N ARG A 86 20.61 -27.77 6.28
CA ARG A 86 19.88 -28.18 5.07
C ARG A 86 18.40 -28.45 5.37
N VAL A 87 18.09 -29.08 6.50
CA VAL A 87 16.70 -29.32 6.93
C VAL A 87 15.99 -28.00 7.27
N ALA A 88 16.64 -27.07 7.97
CA ALA A 88 16.07 -25.77 8.27
C ALA A 88 15.79 -24.96 6.99
N ARG A 89 16.70 -24.99 6.01
CA ARG A 89 16.51 -24.33 4.71
C ARG A 89 15.35 -24.94 3.92
N ARG A 90 15.26 -26.28 3.85
CA ARG A 90 14.10 -26.95 3.22
C ARG A 90 12.78 -26.59 3.89
N ARG A 91 12.74 -26.52 5.23
CA ARG A 91 11.54 -26.10 5.98
C ARG A 91 11.18 -24.63 5.75
N LEU A 92 12.15 -23.74 5.66
CA LEU A 92 11.91 -22.34 5.29
C LEU A 92 11.31 -22.28 3.88
N THR A 93 11.93 -22.92 2.89
CA THR A 93 11.42 -22.91 1.51
C THR A 93 10.01 -23.49 1.43
N ASN A 94 9.76 -24.67 2.00
CA ASN A 94 8.44 -25.28 2.01
C ASN A 94 7.43 -24.44 2.81
N GLY A 95 7.84 -23.85 3.94
CA GLY A 95 7.00 -22.96 4.73
C GLY A 95 6.60 -21.69 3.99
N LEU A 96 7.50 -21.12 3.18
CA LEU A 96 7.21 -19.98 2.32
C LEU A 96 6.30 -20.36 1.14
N VAL A 97 6.44 -21.55 0.57
CA VAL A 97 5.51 -22.06 -0.46
C VAL A 97 4.10 -22.19 0.14
N GLU A 98 3.98 -22.84 1.28
CA GLU A 98 2.70 -22.98 1.99
C GLU A 98 2.12 -21.60 2.39
N PHE A 99 2.97 -20.63 2.72
CA PHE A 99 2.55 -19.24 2.99
C PHE A 99 1.95 -18.58 1.74
N MET A 100 2.60 -18.73 0.59
CA MET A 100 2.11 -18.18 -0.68
C MET A 100 0.84 -18.87 -1.18
N GLU A 101 0.67 -20.16 -0.87
CA GLU A 101 -0.54 -20.94 -1.15
C GLU A 101 -1.71 -20.62 -0.19
N GLY A 102 -1.48 -19.82 0.87
CA GLY A 102 -2.49 -19.51 1.88
C GLY A 102 -2.73 -20.62 2.91
N ASN A 103 -1.87 -21.64 2.95
CA ASN A 103 -1.92 -22.73 3.94
C ASN A 103 -1.33 -22.29 5.29
N TRP A 104 -1.96 -21.29 5.93
CA TRP A 104 -1.43 -20.58 7.10
C TRP A 104 -1.00 -21.49 8.26
N ALA A 105 -1.78 -22.52 8.57
CA ALA A 105 -1.47 -23.45 9.67
C ALA A 105 -0.19 -24.27 9.41
N ARG A 106 0.04 -24.69 8.15
CA ARG A 106 1.24 -25.43 7.76
C ARG A 106 2.44 -24.48 7.65
N ALA A 107 2.25 -23.33 7.03
CA ALA A 107 3.26 -22.27 6.92
C ALA A 107 3.81 -21.90 8.30
N ARG A 108 2.94 -21.47 9.22
CA ARG A 108 3.30 -21.12 10.62
C ARG A 108 4.12 -22.22 11.28
N ARG A 109 3.65 -23.47 11.24
CA ARG A 109 4.33 -24.61 11.87
C ARG A 109 5.72 -24.85 11.29
N GLN A 110 5.87 -24.79 9.97
CA GLN A 110 7.15 -25.02 9.30
C GLN A 110 8.13 -23.88 9.58
N LEU A 111 7.68 -22.63 9.47
CA LEU A 111 8.47 -21.41 9.67
C LEU A 111 8.97 -21.26 11.11
N LEU A 112 8.11 -21.52 12.11
CA LEU A 112 8.53 -21.49 13.53
C LEU A 112 9.54 -22.60 13.85
N LYS A 113 9.39 -23.79 13.24
CA LYS A 113 10.35 -24.88 13.41
C LYS A 113 11.69 -24.63 12.72
N SER A 114 11.74 -23.77 11.70
CA SER A 114 13.00 -23.37 11.04
C SER A 114 13.66 -22.15 11.69
N ALA A 115 12.90 -21.24 12.31
CA ALA A 115 13.40 -19.94 12.78
C ALA A 115 14.68 -20.01 13.65
N PRO A 116 14.79 -20.86 14.70
CA PRO A 116 15.96 -20.86 15.59
C PRO A 116 17.27 -21.36 14.95
N ARG A 117 17.19 -21.98 13.77
CA ARG A 117 18.32 -22.63 13.09
C ARG A 117 18.48 -22.16 11.65
N SER A 118 17.70 -21.17 11.23
CA SER A 118 17.76 -20.60 9.89
C SER A 118 18.81 -19.51 9.83
N GLU A 119 19.40 -19.32 8.66
CA GLU A 119 20.27 -18.18 8.37
C GLU A 119 19.46 -16.87 8.19
N ALA A 120 18.14 -16.96 8.05
CA ALA A 120 17.22 -15.83 7.92
C ALA A 120 16.06 -15.90 8.95
N PRO A 121 16.33 -15.75 10.26
CA PRO A 121 15.31 -15.85 11.31
C PRO A 121 14.22 -14.77 11.17
N LEU A 122 14.57 -13.55 10.74
CA LEU A 122 13.64 -12.45 10.51
C LEU A 122 12.47 -12.85 9.60
N ILE A 123 12.76 -13.38 8.41
CA ILE A 123 11.73 -13.76 7.42
C ILE A 123 10.84 -14.88 7.98
N ASN A 124 11.42 -15.84 8.72
CA ASN A 124 10.63 -16.90 9.35
C ASN A 124 9.63 -16.31 10.34
N TYR A 125 10.05 -15.41 11.23
CA TYR A 125 9.18 -14.82 12.23
C TYR A 125 8.13 -13.90 11.62
N LEU A 126 8.48 -13.07 10.62
CA LEU A 126 7.51 -12.21 9.93
C LEU A 126 6.42 -13.02 9.20
N ALA A 127 6.82 -14.03 8.42
CA ALA A 127 5.86 -14.88 7.71
C ALA A 127 5.04 -15.76 8.67
N ALA A 128 5.63 -16.21 9.78
CA ALA A 128 4.90 -16.92 10.83
C ALA A 128 3.92 -16.00 11.57
N ALA A 129 4.31 -14.75 11.88
CA ALA A 129 3.44 -13.75 12.49
C ALA A 129 2.24 -13.46 11.60
N ARG A 130 2.48 -13.25 10.30
CA ARG A 130 1.40 -13.07 9.32
C ARG A 130 0.49 -14.29 9.23
N SER A 131 1.07 -15.50 9.21
CA SER A 131 0.27 -16.74 9.21
C SER A 131 -0.57 -16.89 10.49
N ALA A 132 -0.04 -16.52 11.66
CA ALA A 132 -0.77 -16.52 12.92
C ALA A 132 -1.92 -15.50 12.90
N PHE A 133 -1.68 -14.31 12.35
CA PHE A 133 -2.70 -13.29 12.16
C PHE A 133 -3.83 -13.79 11.26
N GLU A 134 -3.55 -14.42 10.12
CA GLU A 134 -4.58 -14.96 9.22
C GLU A 134 -5.42 -16.08 9.87
N LEU A 135 -4.85 -16.80 10.83
CA LEU A 135 -5.57 -17.80 11.63
C LEU A 135 -6.38 -17.19 12.78
N GLY A 136 -6.34 -15.87 12.98
CA GLY A 136 -7.00 -15.16 14.08
C GLY A 136 -6.20 -15.12 15.39
N TYR A 137 -4.98 -15.64 15.44
CA TYR A 137 -4.12 -15.64 16.64
C TYR A 137 -3.37 -14.31 16.76
N ARG A 138 -4.07 -13.25 17.21
CA ARG A 138 -3.54 -11.88 17.31
C ARG A 138 -2.38 -11.75 18.30
N ASP A 139 -2.52 -12.30 19.50
CA ASP A 139 -1.48 -12.23 20.55
C ASP A 139 -0.20 -12.91 20.09
N GLU A 140 -0.33 -14.10 19.51
CA GLU A 140 0.80 -14.82 18.95
C GLU A 140 1.46 -14.05 17.80
N ALA A 141 0.68 -13.42 16.91
CA ALA A 141 1.23 -12.60 15.85
C ALA A 141 2.11 -11.47 16.40
N ASN A 142 1.66 -10.80 17.48
CA ASN A 142 2.42 -9.74 18.15
C ASN A 142 3.70 -10.28 18.83
N GLU A 143 3.62 -11.42 19.51
CA GLU A 143 4.81 -12.08 20.09
C GLU A 143 5.84 -12.46 19.01
N LEU A 144 5.37 -12.92 17.85
CA LEU A 144 6.25 -13.28 16.74
C LEU A 144 6.87 -12.06 16.07
N LEU A 145 6.16 -10.93 16.00
CA LEU A 145 6.74 -9.65 15.59
C LEU A 145 7.82 -9.18 16.57
N ALA A 146 7.60 -9.29 17.88
CA ALA A 146 8.62 -8.95 18.87
C ALA A 146 9.88 -9.83 18.74
N LYS A 147 9.71 -11.12 18.44
CA LYS A 147 10.85 -12.02 18.11
C LYS A 147 11.55 -11.64 16.82
N ALA A 148 10.81 -11.14 15.83
CA ALA A 148 11.37 -10.64 14.57
C ALA A 148 12.22 -9.38 14.81
N GLU A 149 11.75 -8.44 15.63
CA GLU A 149 12.47 -7.22 16.00
C GLU A 149 13.76 -7.53 16.78
N ALA A 150 13.74 -8.53 17.67
CA ALA A 150 14.91 -8.98 18.41
C ALA A 150 16.01 -9.64 17.53
N CYS A 151 15.78 -9.83 16.23
CA CYS A 151 16.77 -10.43 15.32
C CYS A 151 17.88 -9.44 14.90
N GLY A 152 17.74 -8.13 15.13
CA GLY A 152 18.77 -7.12 14.87
C GLY A 152 18.22 -5.72 14.59
N ASP A 153 19.09 -4.71 14.51
CA ASP A 153 18.69 -3.31 14.33
C ASP A 153 18.12 -2.99 12.94
N ASP A 154 18.57 -3.69 11.89
CA ASP A 154 18.10 -3.52 10.51
C ASP A 154 16.73 -4.17 10.23
N THR A 155 16.01 -4.57 11.27
CA THR A 155 14.71 -5.27 11.17
C THR A 155 13.51 -4.35 11.35
N ARG A 156 13.72 -3.16 11.93
CA ARG A 156 12.64 -2.26 12.39
C ARG A 156 11.65 -1.91 11.29
N LEU A 157 12.14 -1.57 10.09
CA LEU A 157 11.27 -1.24 8.96
C LEU A 157 10.43 -2.46 8.52
N ALA A 158 11.05 -3.62 8.37
CA ALA A 158 10.36 -4.83 7.92
C ALA A 158 9.27 -5.28 8.92
N VAL A 159 9.55 -5.17 10.22
CA VAL A 159 8.60 -5.44 11.30
C VAL A 159 7.45 -4.42 11.26
N ALA A 160 7.76 -3.12 11.19
CA ALA A 160 6.74 -2.08 11.16
C ALA A 160 5.83 -2.18 9.93
N LEU A 161 6.38 -2.45 8.74
CA LEU A 161 5.58 -2.67 7.52
C LEU A 161 4.69 -3.91 7.63
N SER A 162 5.20 -4.99 8.25
CA SER A 162 4.41 -6.21 8.47
C SER A 162 3.27 -5.96 9.44
N GLN A 163 3.54 -5.25 10.54
CA GLN A 163 2.53 -4.83 11.51
C GLN A 163 1.47 -3.92 10.87
N ALA A 164 1.90 -2.90 10.14
CA ALA A 164 1.00 -1.96 9.46
C ALA A 164 0.09 -2.67 8.44
N ARG A 165 0.61 -3.63 7.67
CA ARG A 165 -0.20 -4.45 6.75
C ARG A 165 -1.28 -5.25 7.48
N MET A 166 -0.98 -5.77 8.67
CA MET A 166 -1.95 -6.50 9.49
C MET A 166 -3.00 -5.52 10.07
N GLN A 167 -2.58 -4.37 10.58
CA GLN A 167 -3.48 -3.33 11.10
C GLN A 167 -4.43 -2.79 10.01
N LEU A 168 -3.92 -2.59 8.78
CA LEU A 168 -4.71 -2.13 7.64
C LEU A 168 -5.84 -3.12 7.28
N LEU A 169 -5.57 -4.42 7.36
CA LEU A 169 -6.56 -5.46 7.05
C LEU A 169 -7.65 -5.57 8.11
N ASP A 170 -7.27 -5.41 9.37
CA ASP A 170 -8.23 -5.33 10.48
C ASP A 170 -8.94 -3.97 10.57
N LYS A 171 -8.71 -3.07 9.61
CA LYS A 171 -9.30 -1.73 9.56
C LYS A 171 -8.92 -0.82 10.74
N HIS A 172 -7.84 -1.13 11.45
CA HIS A 172 -7.26 -0.28 12.49
C HIS A 172 -6.38 0.80 11.85
N TYR A 173 -7.00 1.72 11.11
CA TYR A 173 -6.29 2.72 10.29
C TYR A 173 -5.43 3.68 11.12
N GLU A 174 -5.93 4.17 12.25
CA GLU A 174 -5.17 5.07 13.14
C GLU A 174 -3.90 4.41 13.69
N GLN A 175 -4.01 3.17 14.15
CA GLN A 175 -2.87 2.40 14.65
C GLN A 175 -1.87 2.09 13.52
N CYS A 176 -2.38 1.81 12.31
CA CYS A 176 -1.58 1.63 11.11
C CYS A 176 -0.74 2.88 10.82
N ILE A 177 -1.37 4.05 10.80
CA ILE A 177 -0.71 5.35 10.59
C ILE A 177 0.35 5.58 11.67
N ALA A 178 0.02 5.42 12.96
CA ALA A 178 0.97 5.60 14.05
C ALA A 178 2.19 4.65 13.98
N SER A 179 2.01 3.42 13.48
CA SER A 179 3.11 2.49 13.23
C SER A 179 3.99 2.94 12.06
N LEU A 180 3.36 3.40 10.97
CA LEU A 180 4.06 3.84 9.77
C LEU A 180 4.78 5.17 9.95
N GLU A 181 4.24 6.11 10.71
CA GLU A 181 4.92 7.38 11.03
C GLU A 181 6.19 7.15 11.86
N ARG A 182 6.16 6.20 12.79
CA ARG A 182 7.39 5.77 13.50
C ARG A 182 8.40 5.14 12.54
N ALA A 183 7.95 4.32 11.59
CA ALA A 183 8.81 3.74 10.56
C ALA A 183 9.38 4.80 9.60
N LYS A 184 8.63 5.88 9.34
CA LYS A 184 9.01 6.99 8.47
C LYS A 184 10.23 7.74 9.02
N GLN A 185 10.40 7.78 10.36
CA GLN A 185 11.59 8.36 10.99
C GLN A 185 12.89 7.60 10.67
N VAL A 186 12.79 6.29 10.38
CA VAL A 186 13.94 5.44 10.04
C VAL A 186 14.25 5.55 8.55
N GLU A 187 13.24 5.32 7.69
CA GLU A 187 13.41 5.38 6.25
C GLU A 187 12.24 6.11 5.58
N PRO A 188 12.29 7.46 5.50
CA PRO A 188 11.15 8.28 5.09
C PRO A 188 10.76 8.10 3.61
N LYS A 189 11.70 7.64 2.78
CA LYS A 189 11.54 7.55 1.33
C LYS A 189 11.15 6.15 0.85
N HIS A 190 10.90 5.22 1.76
CA HIS A 190 10.65 3.83 1.38
C HIS A 190 9.30 3.69 0.63
N PRO A 191 9.27 3.22 -0.64
CA PRO A 191 8.07 3.24 -1.47
C PRO A 191 6.88 2.49 -0.85
N ALA A 192 7.13 1.32 -0.25
CA ALA A 192 6.05 0.52 0.35
C ALA A 192 5.46 1.18 1.60
N LEU A 193 6.24 1.99 2.31
CA LEU A 193 5.78 2.75 3.48
C LEU A 193 4.80 3.83 3.02
N LEU A 194 5.20 4.61 2.02
CA LEU A 194 4.38 5.68 1.45
C LEU A 194 3.07 5.13 0.86
N GLN A 195 3.12 3.99 0.16
CA GLN A 195 1.92 3.34 -0.37
C GLN A 195 0.97 2.87 0.75
N LEU A 196 1.48 2.36 1.87
CA LEU A 196 0.65 1.96 3.01
C LEU A 196 0.05 3.17 3.74
N LEU A 197 0.83 4.24 3.94
CA LEU A 197 0.32 5.50 4.50
C LEU A 197 -0.79 6.07 3.63
N LYS A 198 -0.59 6.12 2.31
CA LYS A 198 -1.61 6.54 1.34
C LYS A 198 -2.90 5.75 1.52
N GLN A 199 -2.81 4.41 1.59
CA GLN A 199 -3.98 3.55 1.78
C GLN A 199 -4.66 3.79 3.12
N ALA A 200 -3.90 3.94 4.20
CA ALA A 200 -4.44 4.16 5.53
C ALA A 200 -5.12 5.54 5.64
N TYR A 201 -4.48 6.62 5.19
CA TYR A 201 -5.06 7.96 5.16
C TYR A 201 -6.33 8.02 4.30
N TYR A 202 -6.30 7.42 3.11
CA TYR A 202 -7.46 7.38 2.23
C TYR A 202 -8.65 6.64 2.85
N ARG A 203 -8.41 5.49 3.50
CA ARG A 203 -9.46 4.70 4.16
C ARG A 203 -10.01 5.37 5.41
N LEU A 204 -9.18 6.12 6.14
CA LEU A 204 -9.58 6.90 7.29
C LEU A 204 -10.34 8.18 6.90
N GLY A 205 -10.15 8.66 5.67
CA GLY A 205 -10.67 9.97 5.23
C GLY A 205 -9.84 11.14 5.76
N ASP A 206 -8.58 10.91 6.11
CA ASP A 206 -7.66 11.98 6.53
C ASP A 206 -6.98 12.60 5.31
N TRP A 207 -7.69 13.56 4.71
CA TRP A 207 -7.24 14.29 3.53
C TRP A 207 -6.08 15.24 3.80
N ASN A 208 -5.87 15.66 5.05
CA ASN A 208 -4.76 16.54 5.41
C ASN A 208 -3.45 15.76 5.46
N GLY A 209 -3.43 14.61 6.14
CA GLY A 209 -2.28 13.71 6.12
C GLY A 209 -1.94 13.26 4.69
N LEU A 210 -2.96 13.00 3.86
CA LEU A 210 -2.75 12.64 2.46
C LEU A 210 -2.14 13.80 1.64
N ARG A 211 -2.58 15.05 1.86
CA ARG A 211 -1.99 16.24 1.21
C ARG A 211 -0.51 16.40 1.53
N GLU A 212 -0.13 16.24 2.79
CA GLU A 212 1.28 16.33 3.21
C GLU A 212 2.14 15.22 2.60
N LEU A 213 1.54 14.06 2.32
CA LEU A 213 2.21 12.90 1.73
C LEU A 213 2.39 13.01 0.21
N LEU A 214 1.60 13.83 -0.50
CA LEU A 214 1.62 13.94 -1.98
C LEU A 214 3.02 14.19 -2.56
N PRO A 215 3.85 15.14 -2.05
CA PRO A 215 5.17 15.40 -2.63
C PRO A 215 6.14 14.23 -2.48
N GLU A 216 5.98 13.42 -1.43
CA GLU A 216 6.78 12.22 -1.23
C GLU A 216 6.30 11.08 -2.13
N LEU A 217 4.99 10.95 -2.33
CA LEU A 217 4.40 9.98 -3.27
C LEU A 217 4.88 10.22 -4.70
N GLU A 218 4.87 11.48 -5.13
CA GLU A 218 5.34 11.89 -6.45
C GLU A 218 6.80 11.48 -6.70
N LYS A 219 7.67 11.71 -5.72
CA LYS A 219 9.12 11.49 -5.87
C LYS A 219 9.55 10.04 -5.69
N HIS A 220 8.85 9.27 -4.87
CA HIS A 220 9.37 8.01 -4.33
C HIS A 220 8.43 6.81 -4.45
N ALA A 221 7.13 6.99 -4.67
CA ALA A 221 6.18 5.88 -4.58
C ALA A 221 5.95 5.11 -5.90
N ASN A 222 6.72 5.41 -6.96
CA ASN A 222 6.66 4.78 -8.29
C ASN A 222 5.22 4.70 -8.84
N MET A 223 4.41 5.74 -8.63
CA MET A 223 3.04 5.80 -9.11
C MET A 223 3.00 6.26 -10.57
N ARG A 224 1.98 5.81 -11.31
CA ARG A 224 1.71 6.39 -12.63
C ARG A 224 1.26 7.83 -12.43
N GLU A 225 1.67 8.72 -13.34
CA GLU A 225 1.35 10.15 -13.23
C GLU A 225 -0.17 10.39 -13.19
N GLU A 226 -0.95 9.65 -14.00
CA GLU A 226 -2.41 9.71 -14.00
C GLU A 226 -3.03 9.35 -12.64
N GLU A 227 -2.51 8.32 -11.96
CA GLU A 227 -3.00 7.89 -10.65
C GLU A 227 -2.69 8.93 -9.57
N LEU A 228 -1.52 9.57 -9.65
CA LEU A 228 -1.16 10.63 -8.74
C LEU A 228 -2.05 11.85 -8.96
N GLN A 229 -2.26 12.27 -10.21
CA GLN A 229 -3.12 13.40 -10.54
C GLN A 229 -4.57 13.19 -10.08
N GLN A 230 -5.10 11.98 -10.24
CA GLN A 230 -6.43 11.64 -9.73
C GLN A 230 -6.49 11.75 -8.20
N LEU A 231 -5.47 11.23 -7.50
CA LEU A 231 -5.38 11.34 -6.04
C LEU A 231 -5.29 12.80 -5.57
N GLU A 232 -4.46 13.62 -6.24
CA GLU A 232 -4.34 15.05 -5.97
C GLU A 232 -5.69 15.75 -6.11
N LEU A 233 -6.40 15.50 -7.21
CA LEU A 233 -7.73 16.07 -7.45
C LEU A 233 -8.70 15.70 -6.33
N GLU A 234 -8.79 14.42 -5.96
CA GLU A 234 -9.67 13.95 -4.88
C GLU A 234 -9.33 14.63 -3.54
N VAL A 235 -8.05 14.71 -3.19
CA VAL A 235 -7.59 15.39 -1.97
C VAL A 235 -8.04 16.85 -1.95
N TYR A 236 -7.80 17.59 -3.03
CA TYR A 236 -8.16 19.00 -3.09
C TYR A 236 -9.67 19.20 -3.07
N GLN A 237 -10.44 18.36 -3.78
CA GLN A 237 -11.90 18.42 -3.73
C GLN A 237 -12.43 18.24 -2.31
N HIS A 238 -11.94 17.24 -1.58
CA HIS A 238 -12.33 16.98 -0.21
C HIS A 238 -11.96 18.13 0.74
N GLN A 239 -10.78 18.74 0.57
CA GLN A 239 -10.38 19.87 1.40
C GLN A 239 -11.25 21.11 1.20
N LEU A 240 -11.63 21.43 -0.04
CA LEU A 240 -12.54 22.56 -0.32
C LEU A 240 -13.92 22.33 0.31
N VAL A 241 -14.44 21.09 0.24
CA VAL A 241 -15.73 20.73 0.84
C VAL A 241 -15.66 20.74 2.38
N ASP A 242 -14.59 20.21 2.99
CA ASP A 242 -14.41 20.23 4.46
C ASP A 242 -14.32 21.67 5.00
N ALA A 243 -13.57 22.56 4.35
CA ALA A 243 -13.49 23.96 4.74
C ALA A 243 -14.87 24.65 4.72
N THR A 244 -15.69 24.32 3.74
CA THR A 244 -17.06 24.83 3.59
C THR A 244 -18.00 24.30 4.66
N ASN A 245 -17.93 23.01 4.98
CA ASN A 245 -18.73 22.38 6.03
C ASN A 245 -18.46 23.00 7.41
N ARG A 246 -17.22 23.44 7.65
CA ARG A 246 -16.82 24.16 8.87
C ARG A 246 -17.18 25.66 8.84
N ARG A 247 -17.74 26.15 7.73
CA ARG A 247 -18.03 27.56 7.45
C ARG A 247 -16.81 28.48 7.63
N ASP A 248 -15.63 27.97 7.30
CA ASP A 248 -14.37 28.69 7.45
C ASP A 248 -13.94 29.30 6.10
N LYS A 249 -14.31 30.58 5.92
CA LYS A 249 -14.03 31.35 4.69
C LYS A 249 -12.54 31.52 4.43
N GLU A 250 -11.76 31.79 5.48
CA GLU A 250 -10.32 32.03 5.34
C GLU A 250 -9.60 30.73 5.00
N LYS A 251 -9.94 29.62 5.66
CA LYS A 251 -9.38 28.30 5.32
C LYS A 251 -9.73 27.85 3.91
N LEU A 252 -10.94 28.17 3.42
CA LEU A 252 -11.32 27.87 2.04
C LEU A 252 -10.43 28.64 1.04
N ARG A 253 -10.19 29.93 1.29
CA ARG A 253 -9.32 30.78 0.47
C ARG A 253 -7.86 30.32 0.54
N GLU A 254 -7.35 30.02 1.73
CA GLU A 254 -6.00 29.50 1.94
C GLU A 254 -5.80 28.16 1.20
N SER A 255 -6.78 27.27 1.30
CA SER A 255 -6.74 25.97 0.61
C SER A 255 -6.64 26.15 -0.90
N TRP A 256 -7.39 27.09 -1.48
CA TRP A 256 -7.33 27.42 -2.91
C TRP A 256 -6.03 28.12 -3.32
N GLN A 257 -5.55 29.07 -2.53
CA GLN A 257 -4.31 29.80 -2.80
C GLN A 257 -3.07 28.91 -2.69
N GLY A 258 -3.12 27.90 -1.81
CA GLY A 258 -2.06 26.89 -1.67
C GLY A 258 -1.99 25.88 -2.81
N LEU A 259 -2.96 25.86 -3.72
CA LEU A 259 -2.92 25.01 -4.91
C LEU A 259 -1.91 25.55 -5.93
N SER A 260 -1.24 24.64 -6.64
CA SER A 260 -0.39 25.03 -7.77
C SER A 260 -1.21 25.70 -8.88
N GLY A 261 -0.56 26.54 -9.69
CA GLY A 261 -1.24 27.23 -10.80
C GLY A 261 -1.88 26.29 -11.82
N ARG A 262 -1.39 25.05 -11.93
CA ARG A 262 -2.02 23.97 -12.72
C ARG A 262 -3.40 23.63 -12.17
N TRP A 263 -3.48 23.34 -10.87
CA TRP A 263 -4.73 22.95 -10.20
C TRP A 263 -5.72 24.11 -10.11
N GLN A 264 -5.24 25.34 -9.93
CA GLN A 264 -6.12 26.52 -9.98
C GLN A 264 -6.75 26.75 -11.36
N ARG A 265 -6.13 26.27 -12.45
CA ARG A 265 -6.68 26.34 -13.82
C ARG A 265 -7.52 25.13 -14.20
N ASN A 266 -7.52 24.06 -13.39
CA ASN A 266 -8.38 22.92 -13.61
C ASN A 266 -9.85 23.36 -13.50
N MET A 267 -10.64 23.06 -14.54
CA MET A 267 -12.02 23.56 -14.65
C MET A 267 -12.95 22.95 -13.61
N GLU A 268 -12.79 21.66 -13.30
CA GLU A 268 -13.61 20.94 -12.32
C GLU A 268 -13.37 21.49 -10.91
N LEU A 269 -12.10 21.60 -10.51
CA LEU A 269 -11.75 22.09 -9.17
C LEU A 269 -12.14 23.57 -8.99
N ARG A 270 -11.99 24.40 -10.03
CA ARG A 270 -12.43 25.79 -10.00
C ARG A 270 -13.96 25.93 -9.92
N SER A 271 -14.70 25.07 -10.62
CA SER A 271 -16.17 25.03 -10.53
C SER A 271 -16.61 24.64 -9.12
N LEU A 272 -15.99 23.62 -8.54
CA LEU A 272 -16.24 23.20 -7.16
C LEU A 272 -15.91 24.31 -6.14
N TYR A 273 -14.79 25.01 -6.34
CA TYR A 273 -14.41 26.14 -5.50
C TYR A 273 -15.45 27.26 -5.52
N ALA A 274 -15.95 27.65 -6.70
CA ALA A 274 -16.99 28.64 -6.82
C ALA A 274 -18.33 28.19 -6.20
N GLN A 275 -18.69 26.91 -6.34
CA GLN A 275 -19.84 26.33 -5.64
C GLN A 275 -19.69 26.43 -4.11
N GLN A 276 -18.49 26.15 -3.60
CA GLN A 276 -18.18 26.26 -2.17
C GLN A 276 -18.23 27.72 -1.68
N LEU A 277 -17.70 28.66 -2.46
CA LEU A 277 -17.81 30.11 -2.18
C LEU A 277 -19.27 30.56 -2.10
N HIS A 278 -20.11 30.12 -3.04
CA HIS A 278 -21.55 30.41 -2.99
C HIS A 278 -22.21 29.86 -1.72
N ARG A 279 -21.89 28.62 -1.31
CA ARG A 279 -22.43 28.00 -0.10
C ARG A 279 -22.08 28.75 1.19
N ILE A 280 -20.91 29.39 1.25
CA ILE A 280 -20.50 30.23 2.39
C ILE A 280 -20.92 31.71 2.22
N GLY A 281 -21.63 32.05 1.14
CA GLY A 281 -22.16 33.39 0.87
C GLY A 281 -21.17 34.38 0.25
N ASP A 282 -20.03 33.92 -0.30
CA ASP A 282 -19.04 34.77 -0.96
C ASP A 282 -19.28 34.85 -2.48
N ASP A 283 -20.49 35.26 -2.86
CA ASP A 283 -20.96 35.28 -4.26
C ASP A 283 -20.10 36.19 -5.16
N VAL A 284 -19.56 37.27 -4.62
CA VAL A 284 -18.70 38.22 -5.35
C VAL A 284 -17.42 37.55 -5.86
N GLU A 285 -16.78 36.72 -5.03
CA GLU A 285 -15.60 35.96 -5.47
C GLU A 285 -16.01 34.77 -6.35
N ALA A 286 -17.10 34.07 -5.99
CA ALA A 286 -17.62 32.96 -6.79
C ALA A 286 -17.85 33.40 -8.25
N GLU A 287 -18.45 34.57 -8.43
CA GLU A 287 -18.75 35.16 -9.73
C GLU A 287 -17.50 35.29 -10.59
N LYS A 288 -16.39 35.80 -10.04
CA LYS A 288 -15.12 35.95 -10.80
C LYS A 288 -14.62 34.60 -11.32
N HIS A 289 -14.71 33.56 -10.50
CA HIS A 289 -14.29 32.21 -10.88
C HIS A 289 -15.21 31.61 -11.95
N LEU A 290 -16.52 31.81 -11.84
CA LEU A 290 -17.48 31.33 -12.84
C LEU A 290 -17.35 32.08 -14.17
N ARG A 291 -17.18 33.40 -14.16
CA ARG A 291 -16.92 34.18 -15.39
C ARG A 291 -15.69 33.66 -16.12
N TRP A 292 -14.61 33.37 -15.38
CA TRP A 292 -13.39 32.81 -15.96
C TRP A 292 -13.63 31.45 -16.64
N LEU A 293 -14.48 30.60 -16.07
CA LEU A 293 -14.84 29.30 -16.65
C LEU A 293 -15.70 29.48 -17.92
N LEU A 294 -16.78 30.26 -17.81
CA LEU A 294 -17.76 30.44 -18.89
C LEU A 294 -17.21 31.20 -20.10
N ASN A 295 -16.20 32.07 -19.92
CA ASN A 295 -15.50 32.73 -21.02
C ASN A 295 -14.60 31.79 -21.84
N ARG A 296 -14.37 30.56 -21.36
CA ARG A 296 -13.52 29.58 -22.05
C ARG A 296 -14.35 28.47 -22.65
N GLU A 297 -15.31 27.96 -21.88
CA GLU A 297 -16.16 26.87 -22.29
C GLU A 297 -17.52 27.02 -21.59
N TRP A 298 -18.57 27.05 -22.40
CA TRP A 298 -19.92 27.04 -21.87
C TRP A 298 -20.25 25.69 -21.23
N ARG A 299 -20.71 25.72 -19.97
CA ARG A 299 -21.21 24.55 -19.25
C ARG A 299 -22.51 24.87 -18.53
N ALA A 300 -23.51 24.02 -18.71
CA ALA A 300 -24.86 24.23 -18.18
C ALA A 300 -24.90 24.33 -16.65
N ASP A 301 -24.17 23.46 -15.94
CA ASP A 301 -24.06 23.47 -14.47
C ASP A 301 -23.50 24.79 -13.94
N VAL A 302 -22.44 25.28 -14.59
CA VAL A 302 -21.79 26.55 -14.25
C VAL A 302 -22.68 27.74 -14.56
N GLY A 303 -23.32 27.75 -15.74
CA GLY A 303 -24.24 28.81 -16.16
C GLY A 303 -25.44 28.94 -15.22
N ARG A 304 -26.03 27.81 -14.80
CA ARG A 304 -27.13 27.79 -13.82
C ARG A 304 -26.71 28.40 -12.47
N LEU A 305 -25.53 28.02 -11.97
CA LEU A 305 -25.00 28.58 -10.72
C LEU A 305 -24.75 30.07 -10.84
N TYR A 306 -24.18 30.53 -11.95
CA TYR A 306 -23.92 31.95 -12.19
C TYR A 306 -25.18 32.80 -12.07
N GLY A 307 -26.32 32.32 -12.60
CA GLY A 307 -27.61 33.01 -12.48
C GLY A 307 -28.16 33.06 -11.05
N CYS A 308 -27.66 32.23 -10.13
CA CYS A 308 -28.04 32.26 -8.72
C CYS A 308 -27.21 33.24 -7.87
N LEU A 309 -26.02 33.61 -8.33
CA LEU A 309 -25.08 34.43 -7.57
C LEU A 309 -25.56 35.88 -7.45
N THR A 310 -25.31 36.49 -6.29
CA THR A 310 -25.40 37.93 -6.07
C THR A 310 -24.02 38.55 -6.23
N GLY A 311 -23.68 38.92 -7.47
CA GLY A 311 -22.41 39.56 -7.79
C GLY A 311 -22.23 40.95 -7.14
N ALA A 312 -21.05 41.55 -7.32
CA ALA A 312 -20.79 42.89 -6.79
C ALA A 312 -21.63 43.97 -7.49
N ASP A 313 -21.89 43.79 -8.79
CA ASP A 313 -22.73 44.68 -9.59
C ASP A 313 -23.61 43.84 -10.53
N ALA A 314 -24.91 43.83 -10.23
CA ALA A 314 -25.93 43.08 -10.95
C ALA A 314 -26.04 43.49 -12.43
N VAL A 315 -25.78 44.77 -12.76
CA VAL A 315 -25.88 45.26 -14.14
C VAL A 315 -24.72 44.68 -14.97
N THR A 316 -23.49 44.75 -14.44
CA THR A 316 -22.34 44.14 -15.13
C THR A 316 -22.50 42.62 -15.27
N GLN A 317 -23.05 41.95 -14.25
CA GLN A 317 -23.30 40.51 -14.27
C GLN A 317 -24.22 40.13 -15.43
N LEU A 318 -25.30 40.89 -15.63
CA LEU A 318 -26.22 40.73 -16.76
C LEU A 318 -25.56 41.03 -18.11
N THR A 319 -24.82 42.14 -18.23
CA THR A 319 -24.14 42.51 -19.49
C THR A 319 -23.14 41.44 -19.94
N VAL A 320 -22.40 40.84 -19.00
CA VAL A 320 -21.48 39.74 -19.29
C VAL A 320 -22.24 38.51 -19.81
N ALA A 321 -23.35 38.14 -19.15
CA ALA A 321 -24.17 37.01 -19.57
C ALA A 321 -24.84 37.23 -20.94
N GLU A 322 -25.26 38.46 -21.25
CA GLU A 322 -25.77 38.83 -22.58
C GLU A 322 -24.66 38.71 -23.65
N GLY A 323 -23.40 38.92 -23.27
CA GLY A 323 -22.23 38.63 -24.11
C GLY A 323 -22.13 37.14 -24.47
N TRP A 324 -22.28 36.26 -23.49
CA TRP A 324 -22.29 34.80 -23.71
C TRP A 324 -23.42 34.34 -24.63
N LEU A 325 -24.57 35.02 -24.60
CA LEU A 325 -25.67 34.69 -25.51
C LEU A 325 -25.31 34.95 -26.98
N LYS A 326 -24.50 35.99 -27.24
CA LYS A 326 -24.00 36.28 -28.59
C LYS A 326 -22.93 35.28 -29.03
N GLU A 327 -22.10 34.82 -28.10
CA GLU A 327 -20.97 33.93 -28.38
C GLU A 327 -21.41 32.46 -28.55
N TYR A 328 -22.19 31.95 -27.60
CA TYR A 328 -22.60 30.53 -27.55
C TYR A 328 -24.00 30.28 -28.14
N GLY A 329 -24.75 31.33 -28.47
CA GLY A 329 -26.11 31.23 -29.00
C GLY A 329 -27.17 30.94 -27.94
N GLU A 330 -28.43 30.82 -28.39
CA GLU A 330 -29.56 30.52 -27.52
C GLU A 330 -29.47 29.08 -26.98
N ASN A 331 -29.34 28.94 -25.66
CA ASN A 331 -29.46 27.66 -24.96
C ASN A 331 -30.33 27.83 -23.70
N ALA A 332 -31.05 26.77 -23.31
CA ALA A 332 -32.02 26.85 -22.22
C ALA A 332 -31.40 27.26 -20.88
N ASP A 333 -30.20 26.76 -20.55
CA ASP A 333 -29.52 27.06 -19.28
C ASP A 333 -29.08 28.52 -19.19
N LEU A 334 -28.58 29.09 -20.29
CA LEU A 334 -28.17 30.48 -20.41
C LEU A 334 -29.37 31.42 -20.39
N LEU A 335 -30.46 31.05 -21.08
CA LEU A 335 -31.70 31.82 -21.04
C LEU A 335 -32.30 31.84 -19.63
N THR A 336 -32.28 30.71 -18.92
CA THR A 336 -32.68 30.67 -17.50
C THR A 336 -31.76 31.54 -16.64
N CYS A 337 -30.45 31.48 -16.85
CA CYS A 337 -29.48 32.35 -16.17
C CYS A 337 -29.78 33.84 -16.41
N LEU A 338 -29.97 34.24 -17.66
CA LEU A 338 -30.34 35.61 -18.05
C LEU A 338 -31.66 36.03 -17.42
N GLY A 339 -32.67 35.16 -17.40
CA GLY A 339 -33.94 35.42 -16.74
C GLY A 339 -33.75 35.76 -15.26
N ARG A 340 -32.95 34.97 -14.53
CA ARG A 340 -32.62 35.25 -13.11
C ARG A 340 -31.87 36.56 -12.92
N LEU A 341 -30.91 36.87 -13.80
CA LEU A 341 -30.17 38.14 -13.74
C LEU A 341 -31.07 39.33 -14.08
N CYS A 342 -32.00 39.20 -15.03
CA CYS A 342 -33.01 40.22 -15.31
C CYS A 342 -33.93 40.42 -14.10
N MET A 343 -34.36 39.36 -13.41
CA MET A 343 -35.10 39.48 -12.14
C MET A 343 -34.30 40.27 -11.10
N ARG A 344 -32.99 40.00 -10.97
CA ARG A 344 -32.12 40.73 -10.04
C ARG A 344 -31.99 42.22 -10.36
N ASN A 345 -32.04 42.57 -11.64
CA ASN A 345 -31.98 43.95 -12.14
C ASN A 345 -33.38 44.58 -12.31
N GLU A 346 -34.44 43.94 -11.81
CA GLU A 346 -35.81 44.44 -11.89
C GLU A 346 -36.35 44.60 -13.34
N LEU A 347 -35.77 43.87 -14.28
CA LEU A 347 -36.16 43.87 -15.70
C LEU A 347 -37.19 42.78 -15.99
N TRP A 348 -38.35 42.88 -15.37
CA TRP A 348 -39.40 41.86 -15.33
C TRP A 348 -39.84 41.36 -16.72
N GLY A 349 -40.07 42.28 -17.67
CA GLY A 349 -40.50 41.91 -19.03
C GLY A 349 -39.45 41.10 -19.80
N LYS A 350 -38.16 41.46 -19.65
CA LYS A 350 -37.06 40.67 -20.24
C LYS A 350 -36.91 39.33 -19.55
N ALA A 351 -37.06 39.29 -18.22
CA ALA A 351 -37.01 38.04 -17.47
C ALA A 351 -38.07 37.04 -17.95
N ARG A 352 -39.33 37.49 -18.12
CA ARG A 352 -40.42 36.68 -18.69
C ARG A 352 -40.04 36.11 -20.04
N GLN A 353 -39.60 36.96 -20.98
CA GLN A 353 -39.22 36.52 -22.33
C GLN A 353 -38.09 35.48 -22.32
N TYR A 354 -37.07 35.66 -21.49
CA TYR A 354 -35.96 34.70 -21.39
C TYR A 354 -36.42 33.35 -20.80
N PHE A 355 -37.23 33.37 -19.75
CA PHE A 355 -37.76 32.12 -19.18
C PHE A 355 -38.70 31.38 -20.14
N GLU A 356 -39.62 32.09 -20.82
CA GLU A 356 -40.49 31.50 -21.84
C GLU A 356 -39.68 30.88 -22.97
N LYS A 357 -38.70 31.60 -23.52
CA LYS A 357 -37.80 31.06 -24.54
C LYS A 357 -37.03 29.83 -24.05
N SER A 358 -36.56 29.85 -22.80
CA SER A 358 -35.88 28.70 -22.21
C SER A 358 -36.79 27.47 -22.18
N LEU A 359 -38.05 27.63 -21.74
CA LEU A 359 -39.02 26.54 -21.64
C LEU A 359 -39.44 26.01 -23.02
N LEU A 360 -39.47 26.86 -24.04
CA LEU A 360 -39.66 26.44 -25.44
C LEU A 360 -38.53 25.54 -25.94
N LEU A 361 -37.27 25.82 -25.54
CA LEU A 361 -36.13 24.98 -25.91
C LEU A 361 -36.07 23.68 -25.11
N ARG A 362 -36.36 23.73 -23.81
CA ARG A 362 -36.35 22.56 -22.94
C ARG A 362 -37.24 22.79 -21.72
N SER A 363 -38.20 21.90 -21.51
CA SER A 363 -39.00 21.87 -20.28
C SER A 363 -38.10 21.62 -19.08
N ASP A 364 -38.12 22.51 -18.10
CA ASP A 364 -37.30 22.44 -16.90
C ASP A 364 -38.12 22.87 -15.67
N PRO A 365 -38.26 22.02 -14.63
CA PRO A 365 -39.08 22.35 -13.47
C PRO A 365 -38.64 23.61 -12.73
N ALA A 366 -37.33 23.86 -12.66
CA ALA A 366 -36.81 25.04 -11.97
C ALA A 366 -37.13 26.31 -12.77
N THR A 367 -36.95 26.30 -14.09
CA THR A 367 -37.32 27.44 -14.94
C THR A 367 -38.84 27.70 -14.92
N SER A 368 -39.68 26.65 -14.94
CA SER A 368 -41.14 26.79 -14.80
C SER A 368 -41.52 27.44 -13.48
N ALA A 369 -40.88 27.02 -12.37
CA ALA A 369 -41.11 27.62 -11.07
C ALA A 369 -40.67 29.10 -11.01
N GLU A 370 -39.53 29.46 -11.62
CA GLU A 370 -39.06 30.86 -11.65
C GLU A 370 -40.02 31.76 -12.46
N LEU A 371 -40.49 31.29 -13.62
CA LEU A 371 -41.49 32.01 -14.42
C LEU A 371 -42.82 32.12 -13.66
N ALA A 372 -43.29 31.04 -13.05
CA ALA A 372 -44.51 31.05 -12.25
C ALA A 372 -44.42 32.04 -11.08
N ARG A 373 -43.27 32.12 -10.39
CA ARG A 373 -43.02 33.11 -9.33
C ARG A 373 -43.13 34.55 -9.85
N LEU A 374 -42.55 34.82 -11.03
CA LEU A 374 -42.66 36.12 -11.68
C LEU A 374 -44.11 36.46 -12.05
N LEU A 375 -44.81 35.56 -12.74
CA LEU A 375 -46.21 35.78 -13.14
C LEU A 375 -47.13 35.98 -11.94
N TYR A 376 -46.93 35.19 -10.87
CA TYR A 376 -47.67 35.36 -9.62
C TYR A 376 -47.45 36.75 -9.01
N ALA A 377 -46.19 37.23 -8.97
CA ALA A 377 -45.87 38.56 -8.47
C ALA A 377 -46.44 39.68 -9.36
N LEU A 378 -46.66 39.43 -10.65
CA LEU A 378 -47.32 40.34 -11.59
C LEU A 378 -48.87 40.27 -11.53
N GLY A 379 -49.44 39.36 -10.74
CA GLY A 379 -50.89 39.18 -10.60
C GLY A 379 -51.51 38.16 -11.56
N GLU A 380 -50.73 37.54 -12.43
CA GLU A 380 -51.16 36.52 -13.41
C GLU A 380 -51.25 35.12 -12.75
N THR A 381 -52.13 35.01 -11.75
CA THR A 381 -52.19 33.84 -10.85
C THR A 381 -52.61 32.53 -11.52
N GLU A 382 -53.49 32.57 -12.53
CA GLU A 382 -53.92 31.37 -13.25
C GLU A 382 -52.80 30.77 -14.10
N GLU A 383 -52.05 31.60 -14.83
CA GLU A 383 -50.91 31.15 -15.63
C GLU A 383 -49.77 30.65 -14.73
N ALA A 384 -49.50 31.35 -13.63
CA ALA A 384 -48.56 30.88 -12.62
C ALA A 384 -48.94 29.51 -12.05
N ALA A 385 -50.21 29.28 -11.72
CA ALA A 385 -50.69 28.00 -11.21
C ALA A 385 -50.53 26.85 -12.22
N LYS A 386 -50.76 27.11 -13.52
CA LYS A 386 -50.51 26.13 -14.58
C LYS A 386 -49.03 25.74 -14.66
N LEU A 387 -48.14 26.73 -14.67
CA LEU A 387 -46.70 26.48 -14.72
C LEU A 387 -46.17 25.77 -13.47
N TYR A 388 -46.66 26.12 -12.27
CA TYR A 388 -46.32 25.38 -11.06
C TYR A 388 -46.77 23.92 -11.14
N LYS A 389 -47.99 23.67 -11.63
CA LYS A 389 -48.52 22.31 -11.80
C LYS A 389 -47.67 21.50 -12.78
N GLU A 390 -47.37 22.07 -13.95
CA GLU A 390 -46.54 21.43 -14.98
C GLU A 390 -45.14 21.13 -14.45
N GLY A 391 -44.49 22.12 -13.81
CA GLY A 391 -43.18 21.95 -13.20
C GLY A 391 -43.18 20.88 -12.10
N LEU A 392 -44.20 20.83 -11.26
CA LEU A 392 -44.32 19.83 -10.20
C LEU A 392 -44.52 18.42 -10.77
N ILE A 393 -45.42 18.25 -11.75
CA ILE A 393 -45.64 16.96 -12.40
C ILE A 393 -44.35 16.47 -13.07
N GLN A 394 -43.60 17.37 -13.72
CA GLN A 394 -42.32 17.02 -14.32
C GLN A 394 -41.26 16.65 -13.27
N ALA A 395 -41.21 17.34 -12.13
CA ALA A 395 -40.28 17.04 -11.05
C ALA A 395 -40.56 15.71 -10.33
N VAL A 396 -41.82 15.26 -10.36
CA VAL A 396 -42.28 14.05 -9.65
C VAL A 396 -42.81 13.02 -10.65
N ALA A 397 -42.15 12.87 -11.81
CA ALA A 397 -42.66 12.07 -12.93
C ALA A 397 -42.94 10.58 -12.60
N ASP A 398 -42.40 10.04 -11.51
CA ASP A 398 -42.56 8.65 -11.07
C ASP A 398 -43.68 8.46 -10.03
N LEU A 399 -44.83 9.11 -10.22
CA LEU A 399 -45.99 8.88 -9.36
C LEU A 399 -46.65 7.53 -9.66
N PRO A 400 -46.98 6.72 -8.64
CA PRO A 400 -47.72 5.48 -8.85
C PRO A 400 -49.11 5.79 -9.45
N GLN A 401 -49.58 4.91 -10.33
CA GLN A 401 -50.94 5.01 -10.88
C GLN A 401 -51.94 4.67 -9.77
N LEU A 402 -52.48 5.70 -9.12
CA LEU A 402 -53.52 5.56 -8.10
C LEU A 402 -54.90 5.83 -8.72
N PRO A 403 -55.95 5.12 -8.27
CA PRO A 403 -57.30 5.41 -8.72
C PRO A 403 -57.70 6.83 -8.30
N MET A 404 -58.07 7.65 -9.28
CA MET A 404 -58.57 9.00 -9.04
C MET A 404 -60.09 8.99 -8.99
N PRO A 405 -60.73 9.78 -8.12
CA PRO A 405 -62.18 9.90 -8.11
C PRO A 405 -62.66 10.44 -9.46
N GLY A 406 -63.64 9.77 -10.08
CA GLY A 406 -64.33 10.30 -11.25
C GLY A 406 -65.08 11.59 -10.91
N HIS A 407 -65.37 12.43 -11.91
CA HIS A 407 -66.05 13.72 -11.72
C HIS A 407 -67.41 13.65 -11.02
N GLU A 408 -68.00 12.47 -10.83
CA GLU A 408 -69.30 12.27 -10.18
C GLU A 408 -69.24 11.43 -8.89
N ALA A 409 -68.05 11.06 -8.40
CA ALA A 409 -67.95 10.26 -7.18
C ALA A 409 -68.06 11.15 -5.93
N PRO A 410 -69.15 11.07 -5.13
CA PRO A 410 -69.19 11.76 -3.85
C PRO A 410 -68.08 11.21 -2.94
N LEU A 411 -67.39 12.10 -2.22
CA LEU A 411 -66.42 11.73 -1.18
C LEU A 411 -67.15 11.02 -0.04
N LEU A 412 -67.44 9.73 -0.22
CA LEU A 412 -68.09 8.90 0.78
C LEU A 412 -67.10 8.62 1.92
N GLY A 413 -67.36 9.23 3.09
CA GLY A 413 -66.94 8.71 4.39
C GLY A 413 -65.76 9.40 5.07
N ALA A 414 -65.96 10.62 5.58
CA ALA A 414 -65.24 11.12 6.77
C ALA A 414 -66.12 10.95 8.04
N GLY A 415 -66.77 9.79 8.15
CA GLY A 415 -67.70 9.48 9.24
C GLY A 415 -67.67 8.00 9.58
N ALA A 416 -66.71 7.62 10.42
CA ALA A 416 -66.78 6.53 11.39
C ALA A 416 -65.67 6.74 12.41
#